data_AF-A0A4Y2QB58-F1
#
_entry.id   AF-A0A4Y2QB58-F1
#
_cell.length_a   1.000
_cell.length_b   1.000
_cell.length_c   1.000
_cell.angle_alpha   90.00
_cell.angle_beta   90.00
_cell.angle_gamma   90.00
#
_symmetry.space_group_name_H-M   'P 1'
#
loop_
_entity.id
_entity.type
_entity.pdbx_description
1 polymer ?
#
loop_
_entity_poly.entity_id
_entity_poly.type
_entity_poly.pdbx_seq_one_letter_code
_entity_poly.pdbx_strand_id
1 'polypeptide(L)'
;MGKDVSVSRAVMSIICMLSLRCTGGSKLFEDLVATEDAPSVALMKKAGAVVIATTNVPEFALNIETSNKVHGRTRNPYNTNRTPGGSSGW
;
A
#
# COMPACT_ATOMS: atom_id res chain seq x y z
N MET A 1 15.65 -11.64 25.50
CA MET A 1 14.81 -10.63 26.17
C MET A 1 14.33 -9.64 25.11
N GLY A 2 13.04 -9.70 24.74
CA GLY A 2 12.33 -8.68 23.96
C GLY A 2 12.21 -8.88 22.43
N LYS A 3 11.35 -9.81 21.96
CA LYS A 3 10.75 -9.75 20.60
C LYS A 3 9.33 -10.34 20.57
N ASP A 4 8.52 -10.08 21.59
CA ASP A 4 7.11 -10.54 21.63
C ASP A 4 6.11 -9.39 21.38
N VAL A 5 6.51 -8.37 20.61
CA VAL A 5 5.61 -7.29 20.21
C VAL A 5 5.52 -7.27 18.70
N SER A 6 4.54 -8.00 18.16
CA SER A 6 4.16 -7.90 16.76
C SER A 6 3.54 -6.52 16.51
N VAL A 7 4.16 -5.73 15.63
CA VAL A 7 3.61 -4.44 15.22
C VAL A 7 2.85 -4.62 13.93
N SER A 8 1.57 -4.21 13.92
CA SER A 8 0.74 -4.20 12.73
C SER A 8 1.17 -3.08 11.78
N ARG A 9 1.26 -3.37 10.48
CA ARG A 9 1.66 -2.41 9.44
C ARG A 9 0.75 -2.51 8.22
N ALA A 10 0.59 -1.40 7.53
CA ALA A 10 -0.01 -1.34 6.19
C ALA A 10 1.09 -1.01 5.17
N VAL A 11 0.95 -1.52 3.95
CA VAL A 11 1.97 -1.41 2.88
C VAL A 11 1.33 -0.89 1.59
N MET A 12 1.94 0.08 0.92
CA MET A 12 1.40 0.66 -0.32
C MET A 12 1.26 -0.38 -1.44
N SER A 13 0.20 -0.29 -2.26
CA SER A 13 -0.09 -1.27 -3.33
C SER A 13 0.93 -1.31 -4.48
N ILE A 14 1.89 -0.38 -4.50
CA ILE A 14 3.05 -0.41 -5.40
C ILE A 14 4.22 -1.24 -4.85
N ILE A 15 4.20 -1.57 -3.56
CA ILE A 15 5.19 -2.44 -2.90
C ILE A 15 4.61 -3.85 -2.89
N CYS A 16 5.12 -4.70 -3.78
CA CYS A 16 4.56 -6.04 -3.99
C CYS A 16 4.75 -6.96 -2.78
N MET A 17 3.72 -7.78 -2.52
CA MET A 17 3.70 -8.77 -1.46
C MET A 17 3.21 -10.10 -2.02
N LEU A 18 3.92 -11.17 -1.67
CA LEU A 18 3.64 -12.52 -2.17
C LEU A 18 2.15 -12.86 -2.06
N SER A 19 1.59 -13.32 -3.17
CA SER A 19 0.18 -13.75 -3.31
C SER A 19 -0.87 -12.65 -3.12
N LEU A 20 -0.47 -11.37 -3.05
CA LEU A 20 -1.36 -10.22 -3.03
C LEU A 20 -1.30 -9.45 -4.36
N ARG A 21 -2.38 -8.71 -4.66
CA ARG A 21 -2.42 -7.85 -5.84
C ARG A 21 -1.44 -6.69 -5.70
N CYS A 22 -0.61 -6.49 -6.72
CA CYS A 22 0.34 -5.39 -6.82
C CYS A 22 -0.07 -4.47 -7.98
N THR A 23 -1.09 -3.63 -7.72
CA THR A 23 -1.74 -2.86 -8.80
C THR A 23 -1.01 -1.57 -9.15
N GLY A 24 -0.23 -1.01 -8.22
CA GLY A 24 0.37 0.33 -8.38
C GLY A 24 -0.65 1.44 -8.69
N GLY A 25 -1.94 1.22 -8.41
CA GLY A 25 -3.03 2.10 -8.80
C GLY A 25 -3.32 2.14 -10.31
N SER A 26 -2.73 1.27 -11.14
CA SER A 26 -2.96 1.26 -12.59
C SER A 26 -3.86 0.10 -13.01
N LYS A 27 -4.74 0.36 -13.99
CA LYS A 27 -5.51 -0.70 -14.65
C LYS A 27 -4.63 -1.69 -15.41
N LEU A 28 -3.43 -1.29 -15.83
CA LEU A 28 -2.48 -2.19 -16.49
C LEU A 28 -2.08 -3.38 -15.60
N PHE A 29 -2.16 -3.22 -14.28
CA PHE A 29 -1.75 -4.22 -13.30
C PHE A 29 -2.89 -4.58 -12.33
N GLU A 30 -4.15 -4.32 -12.69
CA GLU A 30 -5.28 -4.53 -11.76
C GLU A 30 -5.41 -5.98 -11.26
N ASP A 31 -5.03 -6.94 -12.11
CA ASP A 31 -5.03 -8.37 -11.83
C ASP A 31 -3.62 -8.95 -11.57
N LEU A 32 -2.58 -8.11 -11.50
CA LEU A 32 -1.21 -8.57 -11.23
C LEU A 32 -1.12 -9.09 -9.79
N VAL A 33 -0.92 -10.40 -9.62
CA VAL A 33 -0.63 -11.03 -8.34
C VAL A 33 0.88 -11.24 -8.22
N ALA A 34 1.48 -10.73 -7.15
CA ALA A 34 2.93 -10.84 -6.97
C ALA A 34 3.35 -12.27 -6.61
N THR A 35 4.43 -12.73 -7.24
CA THR A 35 5.03 -14.06 -7.03
C THR A 35 6.10 -14.07 -5.93
N GLU A 36 6.47 -12.91 -5.40
CA GLU A 36 7.42 -12.76 -4.31
C GLU A 36 7.15 -11.48 -3.50
N ASP A 37 7.71 -11.43 -2.29
CA ASP A 37 7.72 -10.21 -1.48
C ASP A 37 8.80 -9.24 -1.99
N ALA A 38 8.48 -7.95 -2.02
CA ALA A 38 9.51 -6.92 -2.17
C ALA A 38 10.53 -7.01 -1.02
N PRO A 39 11.82 -6.67 -1.23
CA PRO A 39 12.86 -6.82 -0.21
C PRO A 39 12.53 -6.15 1.13
N SER A 40 11.89 -4.98 1.11
CA SER A 40 11.45 -4.28 2.32
C SER A 40 10.37 -5.05 3.10
N VAL A 41 9.43 -5.68 2.40
CA VAL A 41 8.38 -6.52 3.00
C VAL A 41 8.99 -7.77 3.62
N ALA A 42 9.91 -8.43 2.91
CA ALA A 42 10.60 -9.60 3.43
C ALA A 42 11.36 -9.28 4.74
N LEU A 43 12.06 -8.14 4.79
CA LEU A 43 12.73 -7.67 6.00
C LEU A 43 11.75 -7.33 7.13
N MET A 44 10.64 -6.66 6.84
CA MET A 44 9.60 -6.36 7.83
C MET A 44 8.99 -7.64 8.43
N LYS A 45 8.63 -8.62 7.58
CA LYS A 45 8.11 -9.92 8.02
C LYS A 45 9.14 -10.67 8.87
N LYS A 46 10.42 -10.69 8.45
CA LYS A 46 11.52 -11.29 9.22
C LYS A 46 11.72 -10.63 10.59
N ALA A 47 11.41 -9.35 10.71
CA ALA A 47 11.45 -8.61 11.98
C ALA A 47 10.24 -8.86 12.90
N GLY A 48 9.25 -9.66 12.46
CA GLY A 48 8.04 -9.98 13.23
C GLY A 48 6.87 -9.03 13.00
N ALA A 49 6.91 -8.21 11.94
CA ALA A 49 5.77 -7.35 11.58
C ALA A 49 4.62 -8.19 10.98
N VAL A 50 3.39 -7.80 11.32
CA VAL A 50 2.17 -8.37 10.73
C VAL A 50 1.60 -7.35 9.74
N VAL A 51 1.52 -7.71 8.46
CA VAL A 51 0.91 -6.84 7.45
C VAL A 51 -0.59 -7.10 7.40
N ILE A 52 -1.39 -6.06 7.65
CA ILE A 52 -2.85 -6.19 7.77
C ILE A 52 -3.62 -5.64 6.56
N ALA A 53 -2.99 -4.80 5.74
CA ALA A 53 -3.64 -4.15 4.61
C ALA A 53 -2.65 -3.68 3.55
N THR A 54 -3.14 -3.58 2.31
CA THR A 54 -2.52 -2.79 1.25
C THR A 54 -3.17 -1.41 1.17
N THR A 55 -2.37 -0.37 0.94
CA THR A 55 -2.83 1.02 0.91
C THR A 55 -2.95 1.55 -0.51
N ASN A 56 -3.89 2.47 -0.74
CA ASN A 56 -4.12 3.08 -2.04
C ASN A 56 -3.03 4.10 -2.40
N VAL A 57 -2.73 4.24 -3.69
CA VAL A 57 -1.73 5.19 -4.25
C VAL A 57 -2.31 5.84 -5.52
N PRO A 58 -1.84 7.03 -5.96
CA PRO A 58 -2.09 7.44 -7.33
C PRO A 58 -1.40 6.47 -8.30
N GLU A 59 -1.87 6.46 -9.55
CA GLU A 59 -1.30 5.61 -10.60
C GLU A 59 0.23 5.81 -10.68
N PHE A 60 0.97 4.71 -10.48
CA PHE A 60 2.44 4.64 -10.41
C PHE A 60 3.11 5.52 -9.35
N ALA A 61 2.35 5.97 -8.35
CA ALA A 61 2.79 6.96 -7.36
C ALA A 61 3.20 8.32 -7.98
N LEU A 62 2.70 8.65 -9.19
CA LEU A 62 3.10 9.83 -9.96
C LEU A 62 2.17 11.04 -9.77
N ASN A 63 1.48 11.15 -8.62
CA ASN A 63 0.63 12.30 -8.33
C ASN A 63 0.66 12.66 -6.84
N ILE A 64 0.38 13.92 -6.53
CA ILE A 64 0.25 14.47 -5.17
C ILE A 64 -1.17 14.32 -4.60
N GLU A 65 -2.13 13.83 -5.40
CA GLU A 65 -3.45 13.41 -4.93
C GLU A 65 -3.62 11.90 -5.08
N THR A 66 -4.00 11.21 -4.00
CA THR A 66 -4.22 9.75 -3.99
C THR A 66 -5.57 9.40 -4.64
N SER A 67 -5.56 9.25 -5.97
CA SER A 67 -6.73 8.89 -6.77
C SER A 67 -6.29 8.06 -7.98
N ASN A 68 -7.06 6.99 -8.29
CA ASN A 68 -6.84 6.18 -9.48
C ASN A 68 -8.12 5.48 -9.95
N LYS A 69 -8.04 4.77 -11.08
CA LYS A 69 -9.18 4.08 -11.72
C LYS A 69 -9.48 2.67 -11.17
N VAL A 70 -8.60 2.10 -10.35
CA VAL A 70 -8.74 0.75 -9.76
C VAL A 70 -9.51 0.81 -8.44
N HIS A 71 -9.16 1.75 -7.56
CA HIS A 71 -9.70 1.87 -6.21
C HIS A 71 -10.45 3.19 -5.96
N GLY A 72 -10.36 4.16 -6.88
CA GLY A 72 -10.97 5.48 -6.72
C GLY A 72 -10.11 6.43 -5.89
N ARG A 73 -10.77 7.48 -5.35
CA ARG A 73 -10.13 8.58 -4.62
C ARG A 73 -10.14 8.32 -3.11
N THR A 74 -8.97 8.43 -2.49
CA THR A 74 -8.86 8.50 -1.02
C THR A 74 -9.30 9.86 -0.52
N ARG A 75 -10.03 9.91 0.61
CA ARG A 75 -10.51 11.15 1.23
C ARG A 75 -9.71 11.46 2.49
N ASN A 76 -9.52 12.76 2.77
CA ASN A 76 -8.87 13.20 4.00
C ASN A 76 -9.78 12.94 5.21
N PRO A 77 -9.29 12.28 6.27
CA PRO A 77 -10.10 11.92 7.45
C PRO A 77 -10.54 13.13 8.28
N TYR A 78 -9.81 14.24 8.23
CA TYR A 78 -10.15 15.47 8.96
C TYR A 78 -11.19 16.30 8.22
N ASN A 79 -11.23 16.23 6.89
CA ASN A 79 -12.21 16.94 6.07
C ASN A 79 -12.35 16.26 4.69
N THR A 80 -13.50 15.64 4.44
CA THR A 80 -13.75 14.86 3.21
C THR A 80 -13.76 15.70 1.93
N ASN A 81 -13.80 17.03 2.02
CA ASN A 81 -13.69 17.95 0.88
C ASN A 81 -12.23 18.34 0.57
N ARG A 82 -11.24 17.80 1.29
CA ARG A 82 -9.81 18.03 1.06
C ARG A 82 -9.11 16.76 0.57
N THR A 83 -8.01 16.94 -0.14
CA THR A 83 -7.09 15.84 -0.45
C THR A 83 -6.39 15.35 0.82
N PRO A 84 -6.16 14.03 0.98
CA PRO A 84 -5.26 13.52 2.02
C PRO A 84 -3.78 13.69 1.65
N GLY A 85 -3.48 14.17 0.44
CA GLY A 85 -2.15 14.22 -0.13
C GLY A 85 -1.82 13.00 -1.00
N GLY A 86 -0.53 12.86 -1.31
CA GLY A 86 -0.01 11.86 -2.22
C GLY A 86 1.52 11.95 -2.32
N SER A 87 2.18 10.92 -2.81
CA SER A 87 1.59 9.69 -3.37
C SER A 87 1.13 8.66 -2.32
N SER A 88 1.44 8.89 -1.04
CA SER A 88 1.13 8.00 0.08
C SER A 88 0.00 8.53 0.97
N GLY A 89 -1.13 8.93 0.38
CA GLY A 89 -2.20 9.63 1.10
C GLY A 89 -3.31 8.75 1.70
N TRP A 90 -3.10 7.45 1.89
CA TRP A 90 -4.07 6.56 2.56
C TRP A 90 -3.66 6.26 4.00
#